data_AF-A0A2G9PNI6-F1
#
_entry.id   AF-A0A2G9PNI6-F1
#
_cell.length_a   1.000
_cell.length_b   1.000
_cell.length_c   1.000
_cell.angle_alpha   90.00
_cell.angle_beta   90.00
_cell.angle_gamma   90.00
#
_symmetry.space_group_name_H-M   'P 1'
#
loop_
_entity.id
_entity.type
_entity.pdbx_description
1 polymer ?
#
loop_
_entity_poly.entity_id
_entity_poly.type
_entity_poly.pdbx_seq_one_letter_code
_entity_poly.pdbx_strand_id
1 'polypeptide(L)'
;LYNHIQVSSNLMSGCDYSLFKDGVEPMWEDEKNKRGGRWLITLNKQQRRNDLDRFWLETLMCLIGESFDEHSEDVCGAVVNVRAKGDKIAIWTTECENREAVTHIG
;
A
#
# COMPACT_ATOMS: atom_id res chain seq x y z
N LEU A 1 6.78 5.19 -15.40
CA LEU A 1 5.96 3.96 -15.23
C LEU A 1 4.48 4.28 -15.07
N TYR A 2 4.06 5.02 -14.04
CA TYR A 2 2.64 5.30 -13.71
C TYR A 2 1.77 5.72 -14.91
N ASN A 3 2.23 6.70 -15.71
CA ASN A 3 1.47 7.19 -16.89
C ASN A 3 1.31 6.17 -18.04
N HIS A 4 1.93 4.99 -17.93
CA HIS A 4 1.96 3.97 -18.99
C HIS A 4 1.38 2.63 -18.50
N ILE A 5 0.73 2.60 -17.35
CA ILE A 5 0.01 1.43 -16.83
C ILE A 5 -1.45 1.78 -16.60
N GLN A 6 -2.30 0.75 -16.51
CA GLN A 6 -3.72 0.93 -16.23
C GLN A 6 -3.91 1.49 -14.81
N VAL A 7 -4.80 2.46 -14.63
CA VAL A 7 -5.20 2.96 -13.30
C VAL A 7 -5.94 1.88 -12.51
N SER A 8 -5.81 1.92 -11.17
CA SER A 8 -6.32 0.90 -10.26
C SER A 8 -7.83 0.66 -10.41
N SER A 9 -8.63 1.72 -10.60
CA SER A 9 -10.08 1.65 -10.78
C SER A 9 -10.52 0.87 -12.02
N ASN A 10 -9.65 0.76 -13.03
CA ASN A 10 -9.90 0.07 -14.29
C ASN A 10 -9.30 -1.34 -14.36
N LEU A 11 -8.73 -1.85 -13.27
CA LEU A 11 -8.29 -3.24 -13.20
C LEU A 11 -9.50 -4.19 -13.10
N MET A 12 -9.31 -5.41 -13.59
CA MET A 12 -10.30 -6.47 -13.37
C MET A 12 -10.38 -6.82 -11.88
N SER A 13 -11.58 -7.15 -11.40
CA SER A 13 -11.73 -7.59 -10.03
C SER A 13 -10.94 -8.89 -9.80
N GLY A 14 -10.14 -8.91 -8.72
CA GLY A 14 -9.19 -9.97 -8.43
C GLY A 14 -7.75 -9.51 -8.62
N CYS A 15 -7.49 -8.52 -9.48
CA CYS A 15 -6.15 -7.98 -9.70
C CYS A 15 -5.68 -7.05 -8.59
N ASP A 16 -4.36 -6.96 -8.47
CA ASP A 16 -3.64 -6.17 -7.47
C ASP A 16 -2.48 -5.43 -8.15
N TYR A 17 -2.10 -4.28 -7.59
CA TYR A 17 -0.75 -3.74 -7.76
C TYR A 17 -0.03 -3.72 -6.43
N SER A 18 1.29 -3.83 -6.49
CA SER A 18 2.17 -3.75 -5.34
C SER A 18 3.40 -2.95 -5.72
N LEU A 19 3.78 -2.00 -4.87
CA LEU A 19 5.04 -1.28 -4.94
C LEU A 19 5.80 -1.56 -3.64
N PHE A 20 6.94 -2.23 -3.73
CA PHE A 20 7.77 -2.56 -2.57
C PHE A 20 9.19 -2.07 -2.83
N LYS A 21 9.94 -1.82 -1.75
CA LYS A 21 11.37 -1.53 -1.83
C LYS A 21 12.10 -2.69 -2.52
N ASP A 22 13.19 -2.36 -3.22
CA ASP A 22 14.00 -3.37 -3.91
C ASP A 22 14.49 -4.45 -2.92
N GLY A 23 14.44 -5.71 -3.34
CA GLY A 23 14.76 -6.85 -2.49
C GLY A 23 13.71 -7.24 -1.44
N VAL A 24 12.54 -6.59 -1.41
CA VAL A 24 11.41 -6.99 -0.55
C VAL A 24 10.29 -7.54 -1.41
N GLU A 25 9.98 -8.83 -1.26
CA GLU A 25 8.87 -9.46 -1.98
C GLU A 25 7.53 -9.06 -1.37
N PRO A 26 6.48 -8.82 -2.18
CA PRO A 26 5.15 -8.39 -1.70
C PRO A 26 4.34 -9.55 -1.11
N MET A 27 4.93 -10.32 -0.20
CA MET A 27 4.35 -11.49 0.44
C MET A 27 4.73 -11.55 1.93
N TRP A 28 3.92 -12.23 2.74
CA TRP A 28 4.11 -12.25 4.20
C TRP A 28 5.31 -13.11 4.61
N GLU A 29 5.75 -14.00 3.74
CA GLU A 29 6.90 -14.89 3.93
C GLU A 29 8.24 -14.16 3.88
N ASP A 30 8.31 -12.98 3.24
CA ASP A 30 9.53 -12.18 3.15
C ASP A 30 10.06 -11.81 4.54
N GLU A 31 11.38 -11.88 4.72
CA GLU A 31 12.06 -11.60 5.98
C GLU A 31 11.75 -10.20 6.54
N LYS A 32 11.49 -9.22 5.67
CA LYS A 32 11.11 -7.86 6.04
C LYS A 32 9.64 -7.73 6.38
N ASN A 33 8.77 -8.62 5.92
CA ASN A 33 7.32 -8.52 6.14
C ASN A 33 6.81 -9.45 7.25
N LYS A 34 7.50 -10.57 7.53
CA LYS A 34 6.97 -11.66 8.36
C LYS A 34 6.67 -11.30 9.82
N ARG A 35 7.34 -10.29 10.40
CA ARG A 35 7.05 -9.74 11.74
C ARG A 35 6.27 -8.43 11.69
N GLY A 36 5.95 -8.01 10.47
CA GLY A 36 5.35 -6.73 10.19
C GLY A 36 3.84 -6.70 10.31
N GLY A 37 3.27 -5.66 9.72
CA GLY A 37 1.85 -5.44 9.65
C GLY A 37 1.47 -4.58 8.46
N ARG A 38 0.21 -4.15 8.42
CA ARG A 38 -0.23 -3.16 7.43
C ARG A 38 -1.30 -2.24 7.97
N TRP A 39 -1.18 -0.96 7.65
CA TRP A 39 -2.31 -0.04 7.72
C TRP A 39 -3.25 -0.33 6.56
N LEU A 40 -4.53 -0.49 6.83
CA LEU A 40 -5.51 -0.93 5.84
C LEU A 40 -6.68 0.05 5.77
N ILE A 41 -6.85 0.69 4.62
CA ILE A 41 -8.09 1.39 4.29
C ILE A 41 -8.94 0.51 3.39
N THR A 42 -10.23 0.44 3.69
CA THR A 42 -11.22 -0.28 2.87
C THR A 42 -12.19 0.71 2.27
N LEU A 43 -12.29 0.71 0.95
CA LEU A 43 -13.17 1.56 0.17
C LEU A 43 -14.45 0.80 -0.19
N ASN A 44 -15.57 1.49 -0.12
CA ASN A 44 -16.83 0.96 -0.65
C ASN A 44 -16.87 1.08 -2.19
N LYS A 45 -17.88 0.45 -2.81
CA LYS A 45 -18.03 0.44 -4.29
C LYS A 45 -18.15 1.82 -4.92
N GLN A 46 -18.76 2.78 -4.22
CA GLN A 46 -18.98 4.13 -4.75
C GLN A 46 -17.66 4.91 -4.80
N GLN A 47 -16.78 4.68 -3.83
CA GLN A 47 -15.46 5.31 -3.74
C GLN A 47 -14.48 4.81 -4.82
N ARG A 48 -14.72 3.66 -5.48
CA ARG A 48 -13.85 3.19 -6.57
C ARG A 48 -13.65 4.24 -7.67
N ARG A 49 -14.72 4.91 -8.08
CA ARG A 49 -14.68 5.87 -9.19
C ARG A 49 -14.09 7.23 -8.79
N ASN A 50 -14.24 7.61 -7.52
CA ASN A 50 -13.93 8.97 -7.08
C ASN A 50 -12.62 9.06 -6.30
N ASP A 51 -12.25 8.00 -5.58
CA ASP A 51 -11.18 8.05 -4.58
C ASP A 51 -10.05 7.04 -4.82
N LEU A 52 -10.33 5.86 -5.39
CA LEU A 52 -9.34 4.77 -5.44
C LEU A 52 -8.03 5.17 -6.15
N ASP A 53 -8.14 5.77 -7.33
CA ASP A 53 -6.95 6.16 -8.11
C ASP A 53 -6.17 7.27 -7.43
N ARG A 54 -6.88 8.22 -6.80
CA ARG A 54 -6.28 9.32 -6.06
C ARG A 54 -5.56 8.82 -4.82
N PHE A 55 -6.22 8.00 -3.99
CA PHE A 55 -5.60 7.41 -2.80
C PHE A 55 -4.43 6.52 -3.15
N TRP A 56 -4.52 5.75 -4.24
CA TRP A 56 -3.40 4.93 -4.69
C TRP A 56 -2.22 5.79 -5.13
N LEU A 57 -2.46 6.84 -5.92
CA LEU A 57 -1.41 7.78 -6.32
C LEU A 57 -0.79 8.51 -5.12
N GLU A 58 -1.60 9.02 -4.19
CA GLU A 58 -1.13 9.64 -2.95
C GLU A 58 -0.26 8.65 -2.15
N THR A 59 -0.68 7.39 -2.02
CA THR A 59 0.11 6.33 -1.37
C THR A 59 1.46 6.12 -2.06
N LEU A 60 1.47 6.01 -3.40
CA LEU A 60 2.71 5.88 -4.17
C LEU A 60 3.64 7.08 -3.94
N MET A 61 3.09 8.30 -3.91
CA MET A 61 3.85 9.53 -3.66
C MET A 61 4.43 9.55 -2.24
N CYS A 62 3.68 9.10 -1.22
CA CYS A 62 4.19 8.98 0.15
C CYS A 62 5.37 8.01 0.26
N LEU A 63 5.29 6.87 -0.45
CA LEU A 63 6.36 5.87 -0.45
C LEU A 63 7.62 6.39 -1.14
N ILE A 64 7.53 6.83 -2.39
CA ILE A 64 8.72 7.27 -3.15
C ILE A 64 9.29 8.61 -2.65
N GLY A 65 8.45 9.40 -1.98
CA GLY A 65 8.82 10.68 -1.39
C GLY A 65 9.35 10.54 0.04
N GLU A 66 9.41 9.33 0.60
CA GLU A 66 9.84 9.07 1.99
C GLU A 66 9.12 10.00 2.98
N SER A 67 7.79 10.09 2.86
CA SER A 67 6.95 11.07 3.59
C SER A 67 6.69 10.73 5.06
N PHE A 68 7.37 9.72 5.62
CA PHE A 68 7.24 9.29 7.01
C PHE A 68 8.49 9.62 7.84
N ASP A 69 9.27 10.61 7.37
CA ASP A 69 10.49 11.08 8.01
C ASP A 69 11.45 9.91 8.34
N GLU A 70 11.95 9.85 9.58
CA GLU A 70 12.85 8.79 10.07
C GLU A 70 12.19 7.40 10.10
N HIS A 71 10.86 7.33 10.13
CA HIS A 71 10.11 6.07 10.11
C HIS A 71 9.87 5.52 8.70
N SER A 72 10.33 6.22 7.65
CA SER A 72 10.22 5.71 6.28
C SER A 72 11.03 4.42 6.08
N GLU A 73 12.05 4.18 6.91
CA GLU A 73 12.80 2.91 6.94
C GLU A 73 11.94 1.71 7.34
N ASP A 74 10.95 1.92 8.22
CA ASP A 74 10.03 0.86 8.66
C ASP A 74 8.99 0.47 7.59
N VAL A 75 8.84 1.27 6.52
CA VAL A 75 7.92 0.97 5.40
C VAL A 75 8.55 -0.04 4.43
N CYS A 76 7.84 -1.12 4.15
CA CYS A 76 8.23 -2.15 3.19
C CYS A 76 7.70 -1.86 1.78
N GLY A 77 6.44 -1.41 1.71
CA GLY A 77 5.74 -1.22 0.44
C GLY A 77 4.26 -0.96 0.63
N ALA A 78 3.52 -0.92 -0.47
CA ALA A 78 2.09 -0.71 -0.48
C ALA A 78 1.41 -1.60 -1.52
N VAL A 79 0.14 -1.93 -1.25
CA VAL A 79 -0.71 -2.78 -2.08
C VAL A 79 -2.04 -2.11 -2.30
N VAL A 80 -2.54 -2.15 -3.54
CA VAL A 80 -3.94 -1.88 -3.86
C VAL A 80 -4.61 -3.16 -4.32
N ASN A 81 -5.75 -3.51 -3.71
CA ASN A 81 -6.54 -4.68 -4.05
C ASN A 81 -7.88 -4.29 -4.67
N VAL A 82 -8.12 -4.73 -5.90
CA VAL A 82 -9.35 -4.42 -6.64
C VAL A 82 -10.34 -5.57 -6.51
N ARG A 83 -11.37 -5.42 -5.68
CA ARG A 83 -12.28 -6.53 -5.32
C ARG A 83 -13.74 -6.13 -5.47
N ALA A 84 -14.59 -7.06 -5.91
CA ALA A 84 -16.00 -6.80 -6.16
C ALA A 84 -16.78 -6.38 -4.89
N LYS A 85 -16.31 -6.76 -3.70
CA LYS A 85 -16.95 -6.42 -2.42
C LYS A 85 -16.48 -5.09 -1.84
N GLY A 86 -15.44 -4.48 -2.38
CA GLY A 86 -14.82 -3.26 -1.86
C GLY A 86 -13.31 -3.33 -2.02
N ASP A 87 -12.72 -2.21 -2.44
CA ASP A 87 -11.29 -2.12 -2.70
C ASP A 87 -10.52 -1.86 -1.42
N LYS A 88 -9.23 -2.18 -1.44
CA LYS A 88 -8.36 -1.96 -0.29
C LYS A 88 -7.08 -1.30 -0.74
N ILE A 89 -6.56 -0.38 0.06
CA ILE A 89 -5.19 0.10 -0.06
C ILE A 89 -4.51 -0.16 1.28
N ALA A 90 -3.27 -0.61 1.23
CA ALA A 90 -2.50 -0.87 2.43
C ALA A 90 -1.05 -0.45 2.30
N ILE A 91 -0.49 0.08 3.38
CA ILE A 91 0.95 0.31 3.55
C ILE A 91 1.47 -0.75 4.52
N TRP A 92 2.51 -1.47 4.12
CA TRP A 92 3.13 -2.55 4.88
C TRP A 92 4.33 -2.01 5.64
N THR A 93 4.45 -2.40 6.90
CA THR A 93 5.55 -2.04 7.79
C THR A 93 6.30 -3.28 8.28
N THR A 94 7.57 -3.14 8.62
CA THR A 94 8.48 -4.28 8.84
C THR A 94 8.34 -4.96 10.21
N GLU A 95 7.97 -4.21 11.24
CA GLU A 95 7.89 -4.69 12.62
C GLU A 95 6.62 -4.16 13.29
N CYS A 96 5.68 -5.04 13.63
CA CYS A 96 4.40 -4.63 14.23
C CYS A 96 4.54 -4.20 15.70
N GLU A 97 5.62 -4.60 16.37
CA GLU A 97 5.90 -4.20 17.75
C GLU A 97 6.52 -2.80 17.86
N ASN A 98 7.04 -2.23 16.76
CA ASN A 98 7.54 -0.86 16.71
C ASN A 98 6.37 0.14 16.72
N ARG A 99 5.72 0.28 17.87
CA ARG A 99 4.50 1.09 18.05
C ARG A 99 4.67 2.55 17.66
N GLU A 100 5.85 3.11 17.88
CA GLU A 100 6.14 4.51 17.55
C GLU A 100 6.10 4.72 16.04
N ALA A 101 6.90 3.95 15.29
CA ALA A 101 6.89 4.01 13.83
C ALA A 101 5.53 3.66 13.25
N VAL A 102 4.90 2.58 13.72
CA VAL A 102 3.59 2.15 13.22
C VAL A 102 2.52 3.23 13.45
N THR A 103 2.54 3.92 14.59
CA THR A 103 1.57 4.99 14.88
C THR A 103 1.89 6.27 14.10
N HIS A 104 3.16 6.58 13.85
CA HIS A 104 3.54 7.74 13.05
C HIS A 104 3.16 7.58 11.57
N ILE A 105 3.32 6.37 11.02
CA ILE A 105 3.03 6.06 9.61
C ILE A 105 1.52 6.09 9.31
N GLY A 106 0.67 5.77 10.30
CA GLY A 106 -0.79 5.63 10.13
C GLY A 106 -1.59 6.87 10.48
#